data_AF-A0A1S3DDX4-F1
#
_entry.id   AF-A0A1S3DDX4-F1
#
_cell.length_a   1.000
_cell.length_b   1.000
_cell.length_c   1.000
_cell.angle_alpha   90.00
_cell.angle_beta   90.00
_cell.angle_gamma   90.00
#
_symmetry.space_group_name_H-M   'P 1'
#
loop_
_entity.id
_entity.type
_entity.pdbx_description
1 polymer ?
#
loop_
_entity_poly.entity_id
_entity_poly.type
_entity_poly.pdbx_seq_one_letter_code
_entity_poly.pdbx_strand_id
1 'polypeptide(L)'
;MDYGLFKNGFPGEMITNESVSVVKTHEWGPYTRNKFGRAVLLIRSPGDSIVAEFNRRSGGHIGFASVGYNPAGRSRAMEMSGSALARPKYHIQWCRPLHYIERPEGRPIIGLVSFPGSGNTWLRYLLQQATGVYTGSVYMDYGLFKNGFPGEMITNESVSVVKTHEWGPYTRNKFGRAVLLIRSPGDSIVAEFNRRSGGHIGFASVDRYTRANGKYWRQFFYDKLTAWREMTLDWLHNFPGPIHIITYEDLVSNLPHTLLSILHFIELPVTQADLNCAVRRREGIFRRRKRKTKLQPFTKEMKVQLEYEWNNVFAQINSLIDQNSSSYL
;
A
#
# COMPACT_ATOMS: atom_id res chain seq x y z
N MET A 1 17.40 -11.33 59.11
CA MET A 1 18.70 -11.65 58.49
C MET A 1 18.44 -12.00 57.03
N ASP A 2 18.56 -11.00 56.15
CA ASP A 2 19.32 -11.02 54.87
C ASP A 2 20.04 -12.33 54.47
N TYR A 3 20.23 -12.78 53.21
CA TYR A 3 20.25 -12.18 51.84
C TYR A 3 19.94 -13.28 50.78
N GLY A 4 19.33 -12.95 49.62
CA GLY A 4 19.99 -12.96 48.29
C GLY A 4 19.26 -13.91 47.31
N LEU A 5 19.07 -13.71 45.99
CA LEU A 5 19.67 -12.87 44.96
C LEU A 5 18.67 -12.74 43.78
N PHE A 6 18.55 -11.52 43.22
CA PHE A 6 17.95 -11.23 41.93
C PHE A 6 18.80 -11.78 40.76
N LYS A 7 18.17 -12.17 39.65
CA LYS A 7 18.58 -11.77 38.28
C LYS A 7 17.58 -12.17 37.17
N ASN A 8 17.21 -11.14 36.40
CA ASN A 8 16.76 -11.14 35.00
C ASN A 8 15.29 -11.52 34.67
N GLY A 9 14.36 -10.65 35.06
CA GLY A 9 13.07 -10.49 34.38
C GLY A 9 13.09 -9.23 33.50
N PHE A 10 12.71 -9.36 32.23
CA PHE A 10 12.31 -8.20 31.42
C PHE A 10 11.13 -7.50 32.11
N PRO A 11 11.09 -6.15 32.16
CA PRO A 11 10.00 -5.44 32.80
C PRO A 11 8.76 -5.54 31.92
N GLY A 12 7.88 -6.50 32.21
CA GLY A 12 6.46 -6.26 31.98
C GLY A 12 6.09 -5.07 32.87
N GLU A 13 5.50 -4.03 32.30
CA GLU A 13 5.03 -2.86 33.04
C GLU A 13 4.23 -3.32 34.28
N MET A 14 4.83 -3.23 35.46
CA MET A 14 4.08 -3.24 36.70
C MET A 14 3.38 -1.89 36.76
N ILE A 15 2.14 -1.86 36.29
CA ILE A 15 1.28 -0.70 36.41
C ILE A 15 0.67 -0.75 37.82
N THR A 16 1.19 0.07 38.72
CA THR A 16 0.62 0.33 40.06
C THR A 16 -0.31 1.55 40.03
N ASN A 17 -1.20 1.66 39.05
CA ASN A 17 -2.14 2.77 38.94
C ASN A 17 -3.57 2.25 38.86
N GLU A 18 -4.42 2.73 39.78
CA GLU A 18 -5.86 2.45 39.89
C GLU A 18 -6.69 3.00 38.70
N SER A 19 -6.04 3.45 37.62
CA SER A 19 -6.66 4.10 36.45
C SER A 19 -6.57 3.29 35.15
N VAL A 20 -6.07 2.05 35.19
CA VAL A 20 -6.01 1.17 34.00
C VAL A 20 -7.12 0.12 34.03
N SER A 21 -8.13 0.30 33.18
CA SER A 21 -9.31 -0.58 33.12
C SER A 21 -9.10 -1.85 32.28
N VAL A 22 -8.05 -1.91 31.45
CA VAL A 22 -7.77 -3.04 30.53
C VAL A 22 -6.26 -3.27 30.42
N VAL A 23 -5.82 -4.50 30.66
CA VAL A 23 -4.42 -4.94 30.54
C VAL A 23 -4.30 -5.99 29.45
N LYS A 24 -3.36 -5.81 28.51
CA LYS A 24 -3.05 -6.80 27.49
C LYS A 24 -1.96 -7.74 28.03
N THR A 25 -2.22 -9.05 28.06
CA THR A 25 -1.22 -10.07 28.40
C THR A 25 -1.10 -11.13 27.30
N HIS A 26 0.09 -11.70 27.19
CA HIS A 26 0.39 -12.85 26.33
C HIS A 26 0.70 -14.11 27.15
N GLU A 27 0.62 -14.02 28.47
CA GLU A 27 0.86 -15.14 29.38
C GLU A 27 -0.35 -16.09 29.42
N TRP A 28 -0.07 -17.39 29.54
CA TRP A 28 -1.09 -18.43 29.64
C TRP A 28 -0.92 -19.23 30.92
N GLY A 29 -2.03 -19.78 31.44
CA GLY A 29 -2.03 -20.67 32.60
C GLY A 29 -3.03 -20.26 33.67
N PRO A 30 -3.31 -21.15 34.65
CA PRO A 30 -4.26 -20.88 35.72
C PRO A 30 -3.83 -19.70 36.61
N TYR A 31 -2.52 -19.53 36.85
CA TYR A 31 -2.00 -18.44 37.68
C TYR A 31 -2.23 -17.05 37.08
N THR A 32 -2.01 -16.88 35.76
CA THR A 32 -2.29 -15.62 35.06
C THR A 32 -3.78 -15.35 34.95
N ARG A 33 -4.61 -16.37 34.68
CA ARG A 33 -6.06 -16.22 34.56
C ARG A 33 -6.72 -15.74 35.85
N ASN A 34 -6.25 -16.22 37.00
CA ASN A 34 -6.80 -15.87 38.30
C ASN A 34 -6.48 -14.43 38.74
N LYS A 35 -5.63 -13.70 38.01
CA LYS A 35 -5.34 -12.28 38.26
C LYS A 35 -6.38 -11.33 37.66
N PHE A 36 -7.27 -11.80 36.78
CA PHE A 36 -8.22 -10.96 36.06
C PHE A 36 -9.66 -11.36 36.40
N GLY A 37 -10.48 -10.41 36.85
CA GLY A 37 -11.90 -10.64 37.14
C GLY A 37 -12.76 -10.88 35.88
N ARG A 38 -12.33 -10.37 34.72
CA ARG A 38 -12.95 -10.56 33.40
C ARG A 38 -11.87 -10.55 32.31
N ALA A 39 -12.09 -11.27 31.22
CA ALA A 39 -11.15 -11.33 30.10
C ALA A 39 -11.90 -11.22 28.75
N VAL A 40 -11.29 -10.50 27.81
CA VAL A 40 -11.70 -10.49 26.39
C VAL A 40 -10.64 -11.28 25.63
N LEU A 41 -11.04 -12.39 24.99
CA LEU A 41 -10.15 -13.21 24.18
C LEU A 41 -10.20 -12.73 22.73
N LEU A 42 -9.07 -12.26 22.21
CA LEU A 42 -8.92 -11.97 20.79
C LEU A 42 -8.53 -13.25 20.06
N ILE A 43 -9.49 -13.85 19.36
CA ILE A 43 -9.25 -15.03 18.51
C ILE A 43 -8.96 -14.53 17.09
N ARG A 44 -7.82 -14.94 16.54
CA ARG A 44 -7.44 -14.69 15.14
C ARG A 44 -7.21 -16.01 14.43
N SER A 45 -7.16 -16.00 13.10
CA SER A 45 -6.77 -17.18 12.35
C SER A 45 -5.37 -17.66 12.82
N PRO A 46 -5.14 -18.99 12.94
CA PRO A 46 -3.84 -19.50 13.37
C PRO A 46 -2.71 -19.02 12.44
N GLY A 47 -2.96 -18.96 11.13
CA GLY A 47 -1.99 -18.48 10.14
C GLY A 47 -1.58 -17.03 10.37
N ASP A 48 -2.55 -16.12 10.52
CA ASP A 48 -2.26 -14.69 10.73
C ASP A 48 -1.54 -14.44 12.06
N SER A 49 -1.87 -15.24 13.09
CA SER A 49 -1.26 -15.15 14.41
C SER A 49 0.21 -15.56 14.40
N ILE A 50 0.53 -16.65 13.69
CA ILE A 50 1.90 -17.14 13.52
C ILE A 50 2.73 -16.15 12.72
N VAL A 51 2.18 -15.60 11.62
CA VAL A 51 2.86 -14.59 10.80
C VAL A 51 3.10 -13.31 11.60
N ALA A 52 2.12 -12.86 12.40
CA ALA A 52 2.28 -11.69 13.26
C ALA A 52 3.37 -11.88 14.32
N GLU A 53 3.43 -13.05 14.98
CA GLU A 53 4.45 -13.36 15.98
C GLU A 53 5.85 -13.52 15.37
N PHE A 54 5.95 -14.16 14.19
CA PHE A 54 7.20 -14.23 13.43
C PHE A 54 7.72 -12.84 13.08
N ASN A 55 6.85 -11.95 12.61
CA ASN A 55 7.21 -10.56 12.31
C ASN A 55 7.62 -9.79 13.57
N ARG A 56 6.94 -10.00 14.71
CA ARG A 56 7.31 -9.37 15.98
C ARG A 56 8.72 -9.77 16.44
N ARG A 57 9.05 -11.06 16.37
CA ARG A 57 10.35 -11.59 16.83
C ARG A 57 11.51 -11.28 15.89
N SER A 58 11.25 -11.35 14.58
CA SER A 58 12.30 -11.22 13.56
C SER A 58 12.46 -9.80 13.02
N GLY A 59 11.48 -8.93 13.25
CA GLY A 59 11.41 -7.57 12.69
C GLY A 59 11.76 -6.43 13.64
N GLY A 60 11.94 -6.70 14.94
CA GLY A 60 11.91 -5.66 15.96
C GLY A 60 10.59 -4.86 15.93
N HIS A 61 10.42 -3.88 16.81
CA HIS A 61 9.18 -3.08 16.87
C HIS A 61 8.92 -2.17 15.64
N ILE A 62 9.64 -2.38 14.52
CA ILE A 62 9.56 -1.59 13.29
C ILE A 62 9.87 -2.45 12.05
N GLY A 63 8.90 -3.23 11.56
CA GLY A 63 8.89 -3.73 10.18
C GLY A 63 9.16 -5.22 10.01
N PHE A 64 8.70 -5.77 8.88
CA PHE A 64 8.71 -7.20 8.55
C PHE A 64 10.10 -7.84 8.58
N ALA A 65 10.13 -9.14 8.90
CA ALA A 65 11.32 -9.97 8.77
C ALA A 65 11.78 -10.04 7.30
N SER A 66 12.92 -9.45 6.97
CA SER A 66 13.59 -9.72 5.70
C SER A 66 14.23 -11.10 5.76
N VAL A 67 13.84 -12.03 4.89
CA VAL A 67 14.61 -13.26 4.65
C VAL A 67 15.89 -12.86 3.92
N GLY A 68 16.93 -12.55 4.69
CA GLY A 68 18.29 -12.38 4.23
C GLY A 68 19.12 -13.59 4.65
N TYR A 69 19.35 -14.51 3.72
CA TYR A 69 20.34 -15.56 3.89
C TYR A 69 21.74 -14.94 3.84
N ASN A 70 22.51 -15.03 4.92
CA ASN A 70 23.91 -14.59 4.97
C ASN A 70 24.81 -15.78 5.35
N PRO A 71 25.56 -16.39 4.41
CA PRO A 71 26.46 -17.48 4.71
C PRO A 71 27.84 -16.91 5.06
N ALA A 72 27.99 -16.32 6.25
CA ALA A 72 29.29 -16.08 6.86
C ALA A 72 29.09 -15.65 8.31
N GLY A 73 29.41 -16.55 9.25
CA GLY A 73 29.39 -16.27 10.68
C GLY A 73 30.46 -15.26 11.08
N ARG A 74 30.05 -14.26 11.88
CA ARG A 74 30.77 -13.70 13.03
C ARG A 74 29.92 -12.59 13.65
N SER A 75 29.22 -12.92 14.73
CA SER A 75 28.49 -11.96 15.56
C SER A 75 29.47 -11.16 16.41
N ARG A 76 29.60 -9.86 16.16
CA ARG A 76 30.04 -8.89 17.18
C ARG A 76 28.81 -8.12 17.64
N ALA A 77 28.44 -8.29 18.90
CA ALA A 77 27.42 -7.49 19.54
C ALA A 77 27.94 -6.05 19.67
N MET A 78 27.21 -5.08 19.12
CA MET A 78 27.42 -3.67 19.41
C MET A 78 26.28 -3.26 20.35
N GLU A 79 26.63 -2.94 21.60
CA GLU A 79 25.70 -2.39 22.58
C GLU A 79 25.12 -1.08 22.06
N MET A 80 23.80 -1.00 21.97
CA MET A 80 23.09 0.25 21.73
C MET A 80 22.58 0.78 23.06
N SER A 81 23.29 1.77 23.60
CA SER A 81 22.78 2.68 24.63
C SER A 81 21.51 3.37 24.14
N GLY A 82 20.48 3.39 24.99
CA GLY A 82 19.17 3.95 24.65
C GLY A 82 19.20 5.42 24.24
N SER A 83 18.37 5.78 23.26
CA SER A 83 17.78 7.10 23.15
C SER A 83 16.57 7.11 22.20
N ALA A 84 15.50 7.74 22.68
CA ALA A 84 14.38 8.37 21.97
C ALA A 84 13.58 7.55 20.93
N LEU A 85 12.29 7.34 21.24
CA LEU A 85 11.22 7.11 20.26
C LEU A 85 11.36 8.14 19.12
N ALA A 86 11.83 7.69 17.96
CA ALA A 86 12.03 8.54 16.80
C ALA A 86 10.69 9.18 16.39
N ARG A 87 10.61 10.51 16.49
CA ARG A 87 9.50 11.31 15.93
C ARG A 87 9.33 10.96 14.44
N PRO A 88 8.10 10.93 13.89
CA PRO A 88 7.89 10.69 12.47
C PRO A 88 8.73 11.70 11.67
N LYS A 89 9.60 11.20 10.78
CA LYS A 89 10.54 12.03 10.00
C LYS A 89 9.85 13.05 9.08
N TYR A 90 8.53 12.94 8.87
CA TYR A 90 7.77 13.83 7.99
C TYR A 90 6.38 14.11 8.58
N HIS A 91 6.09 15.38 8.87
CA HIS A 91 4.74 15.82 9.23
C HIS A 91 3.97 16.18 7.95
N ILE A 92 3.02 15.34 7.55
CA ILE A 92 2.17 15.63 6.39
C ILE A 92 1.16 16.69 6.79
N GLN A 93 1.20 17.82 6.09
CA GLN A 93 0.19 18.86 6.25
C GLN A 93 -0.98 18.58 5.33
N TRP A 94 -2.08 18.09 5.91
CA TRP A 94 -3.33 17.82 5.22
C TRP A 94 -4.13 19.11 5.00
N CYS A 95 -4.85 19.19 3.87
CA CYS A 95 -5.78 20.28 3.59
C CYS A 95 -6.99 20.26 4.52
N ARG A 96 -7.39 19.06 4.96
CA ARG A 96 -8.51 18.82 5.88
C ARG A 96 -8.10 17.78 6.93
N PRO A 97 -8.66 17.83 8.15
CA PRO A 97 -8.51 16.75 9.12
C PRO A 97 -8.96 15.42 8.52
N LEU A 98 -8.17 14.38 8.74
CA LEU A 98 -8.51 13.08 8.20
C LEU A 98 -9.59 12.38 9.03
N HIS A 99 -10.54 11.72 8.36
CA HIS A 99 -11.69 11.05 8.99
C HIS A 99 -12.18 9.87 8.14
N TYR A 100 -12.97 8.99 8.77
CA TYR A 100 -13.77 7.98 8.05
C TYR A 100 -15.03 8.64 7.47
N ILE A 101 -15.63 8.01 6.46
CA ILE A 101 -16.96 8.43 5.99
C ILE A 101 -17.97 8.29 7.13
N GLU A 102 -18.66 9.38 7.43
CA GLU A 102 -19.78 9.38 8.36
C GLU A 102 -20.99 8.74 7.71
N ARG A 103 -21.64 7.78 8.39
CA ARG A 103 -22.81 7.04 7.88
C ARG A 103 -22.54 6.37 6.52
N PRO A 104 -21.62 5.39 6.47
CA PRO A 104 -21.23 4.76 5.22
C PRO A 104 -22.30 3.82 4.64
N GLU A 105 -23.39 3.55 5.36
CA GLU A 105 -24.36 2.52 5.02
C GLU A 105 -24.98 2.73 3.63
N GLY A 106 -24.90 1.69 2.80
CA GLY A 106 -25.48 1.70 1.45
C GLY A 106 -24.55 2.26 0.38
N ARG A 107 -23.35 2.70 0.75
CA ARG A 107 -22.33 3.14 -0.20
C ARG A 107 -21.55 1.93 -0.73
N PRO A 108 -21.35 1.78 -2.05
CA PRO A 108 -20.57 0.64 -2.56
C PRO A 108 -19.11 0.72 -2.09
N ILE A 109 -18.50 -0.43 -1.79
CA ILE A 109 -17.04 -0.51 -1.62
C ILE A 109 -16.40 -0.27 -2.98
N ILE A 110 -15.57 0.78 -3.07
CA ILE A 110 -14.93 1.19 -4.32
C ILE A 110 -13.48 0.70 -4.35
N GLY A 111 -13.15 -0.15 -5.32
CA GLY A 111 -11.78 -0.62 -5.52
C GLY A 111 -10.91 0.45 -6.18
N LEU A 112 -9.76 0.77 -5.60
CA LEU A 112 -8.67 1.43 -6.33
C LEU A 112 -7.74 0.35 -6.87
N VAL A 113 -7.90 0.02 -8.14
CA VAL A 113 -7.28 -1.12 -8.78
C VAL A 113 -6.15 -0.64 -9.67
N SER A 114 -4.99 -1.28 -9.56
CA SER A 114 -3.95 -1.13 -10.57
C SER A 114 -2.81 -2.12 -10.39
N PHE A 115 -1.92 -2.14 -11.38
CA PHE A 115 -0.66 -2.85 -11.27
C PHE A 115 0.27 -2.19 -10.23
N PRO A 116 1.10 -2.96 -9.50
CA PRO A 116 2.13 -2.39 -8.63
C PRO A 116 3.05 -1.41 -9.36
N GLY A 117 3.31 -0.23 -8.78
CA GLY A 117 4.13 0.81 -9.43
C GLY A 117 3.36 1.82 -10.27
N SER A 118 2.04 1.66 -10.46
CA SER A 118 1.21 2.59 -11.24
C SER A 118 0.87 3.91 -10.54
N GLY A 119 1.28 4.11 -9.29
CA GLY A 119 1.10 5.39 -8.57
C GLY A 119 -0.02 5.43 -7.52
N ASN A 120 -0.58 4.28 -7.11
CA ASN A 120 -1.65 4.19 -6.09
C ASN A 120 -1.43 5.03 -4.84
N THR A 121 -0.25 4.95 -4.23
CA THR A 121 0.05 5.67 -2.99
C THR A 121 -0.07 7.18 -3.19
N TRP A 122 0.32 7.67 -4.36
CA TRP A 122 0.17 9.08 -4.71
C TRP A 122 -1.29 9.46 -4.94
N LEU A 123 -2.05 8.63 -5.68
CA LEU A 123 -3.48 8.89 -5.89
C LEU A 123 -4.27 8.85 -4.57
N ARG A 124 -4.01 7.86 -3.70
CA ARG A 124 -4.61 7.80 -2.36
C ARG A 124 -4.31 9.06 -1.54
N TYR A 125 -3.07 9.55 -1.59
CA TYR A 125 -2.70 10.80 -0.95
C TYR A 125 -3.48 11.99 -1.51
N LEU A 126 -3.65 12.08 -2.84
CA LEU A 126 -4.42 13.15 -3.49
C LEU A 126 -5.90 13.10 -3.08
N LEU A 127 -6.51 11.92 -3.02
CA LEU A 127 -7.89 11.73 -2.56
C LEU A 127 -8.04 12.17 -1.10
N GLN A 128 -7.13 11.75 -0.22
CA GLN A 128 -7.09 12.20 1.18
C GLN A 128 -6.88 13.71 1.31
N GLN A 129 -6.03 14.30 0.46
CA GLN A 129 -5.84 15.75 0.44
C GLN A 129 -7.10 16.50 0.01
N ALA A 130 -7.81 16.02 -1.00
CA ALA A 130 -9.00 16.70 -1.50
C ALA A 130 -10.20 16.55 -0.54
N THR A 131 -10.36 15.37 0.07
CA THR A 131 -11.59 15.03 0.79
C THR A 131 -11.45 15.07 2.31
N GLY A 132 -10.24 14.84 2.83
CA GLY A 132 -10.03 14.46 4.23
C GLY A 132 -10.47 13.02 4.54
N VAL A 133 -11.06 12.29 3.60
CA VAL A 133 -11.56 10.93 3.84
C VAL A 133 -10.43 9.93 3.71
N TYR A 134 -10.32 9.00 4.66
CA TYR A 134 -9.32 7.93 4.61
C TYR A 134 -9.45 7.08 3.34
N THR A 135 -8.32 6.53 2.90
CA THR A 135 -8.27 5.50 1.86
C THR A 135 -7.85 4.17 2.46
N GLY A 136 -8.55 3.12 2.07
CA GLY A 136 -8.31 1.74 2.48
C GLY A 136 -7.23 1.05 1.66
N SER A 137 -6.82 -0.13 2.15
CA SER A 137 -6.07 -1.10 1.36
C SER A 137 -6.34 -2.52 1.86
N VAL A 138 -6.33 -3.48 0.94
CA VAL A 138 -6.32 -4.92 1.29
C VAL A 138 -4.99 -5.37 1.92
N TYR A 139 -3.99 -4.49 1.95
CA TYR A 139 -2.66 -4.74 2.49
C TYR A 139 -2.41 -3.97 3.79
N MET A 140 -1.42 -4.44 4.55
CA MET A 140 -0.84 -3.73 5.70
C MET A 140 0.60 -3.32 5.40
N ASP A 141 0.80 -2.08 4.96
CA ASP A 141 2.11 -1.44 4.90
C ASP A 141 2.31 -0.56 6.15
N TYR A 142 3.06 -1.07 7.15
CA TYR A 142 3.34 -0.34 8.39
C TYR A 142 4.02 1.01 8.16
N GLY A 143 4.80 1.14 7.09
CA GLY A 143 5.42 2.40 6.71
C GLY A 143 4.36 3.42 6.29
N LEU A 144 3.41 3.01 5.45
CA LEU A 144 2.29 3.88 5.05
C LEU A 144 1.35 4.17 6.22
N PHE A 145 1.02 3.16 7.04
CA PHE A 145 0.17 3.32 8.22
C PHE A 145 0.71 4.38 9.18
N LYS A 146 2.00 4.30 9.53
CA LYS A 146 2.67 5.28 10.41
C LYS A 146 2.85 6.66 9.79
N ASN A 147 2.79 6.76 8.46
CA ASN A 147 3.08 8.00 7.74
C ASN A 147 1.86 8.48 6.95
N GLY A 148 0.64 8.35 7.46
CA GLY A 148 -0.53 9.08 6.91
C GLY A 148 -1.55 8.25 6.13
N PHE A 149 -1.48 6.92 6.19
CA PHE A 149 -2.53 6.02 5.67
C PHE A 149 -3.11 5.15 6.80
N PRO A 150 -3.85 5.71 7.77
CA PRO A 150 -4.38 4.92 8.89
C PRO A 150 -5.47 3.93 8.46
N GLY A 151 -6.01 4.05 7.25
CA GLY A 151 -6.94 3.09 6.64
C GLY A 151 -6.30 1.83 6.05
N GLU A 152 -4.98 1.58 6.21
CA GLU A 152 -4.41 0.26 5.88
C GLU A 152 -5.20 -0.85 6.60
N MET A 153 -5.46 -1.97 5.90
CA MET A 153 -6.35 -3.07 6.34
C MET A 153 -7.84 -2.74 6.49
N ILE A 154 -8.29 -1.51 6.20
CA ILE A 154 -9.71 -1.19 6.15
C ILE A 154 -10.22 -1.40 4.73
N THR A 155 -11.19 -2.31 4.58
CA THR A 155 -11.71 -2.76 3.29
C THR A 155 -13.24 -2.72 3.21
N ASN A 156 -13.87 -1.78 3.92
CA ASN A 156 -15.32 -1.61 3.97
C ASN A 156 -15.74 -0.20 3.51
N GLU A 157 -17.02 0.12 3.64
CA GLU A 157 -17.65 1.35 3.14
C GLU A 157 -17.20 2.63 3.89
N SER A 158 -16.45 2.50 4.98
CA SER A 158 -15.99 3.65 5.80
C SER A 158 -14.85 4.46 5.16
N VAL A 159 -14.27 3.99 4.05
CA VAL A 159 -13.17 4.65 3.34
C VAL A 159 -13.59 5.04 1.92
N SER A 160 -12.92 6.04 1.36
CA SER A 160 -13.22 6.57 0.02
C SER A 160 -13.00 5.56 -1.10
N VAL A 161 -11.89 4.82 -1.04
CA VAL A 161 -11.51 3.74 -1.96
C VAL A 161 -10.64 2.72 -1.22
N VAL A 162 -10.59 1.47 -1.71
CA VAL A 162 -9.77 0.39 -1.15
C VAL A 162 -8.76 -0.05 -2.20
N LYS A 163 -7.47 0.18 -1.94
CA LYS A 163 -6.39 -0.21 -2.86
C LYS A 163 -6.23 -1.73 -2.92
N THR A 164 -6.17 -2.28 -4.14
CA THR A 164 -5.78 -3.67 -4.43
C THR A 164 -4.90 -3.80 -5.67
N HIS A 165 -4.08 -4.84 -5.71
CA HIS A 165 -3.36 -5.33 -6.91
C HIS A 165 -3.88 -6.69 -7.38
N GLU A 166 -4.88 -7.24 -6.69
CA GLU A 166 -5.46 -8.55 -6.97
C GLU A 166 -6.46 -8.45 -8.11
N TRP A 167 -6.66 -9.55 -8.82
CA TRP A 167 -7.63 -9.70 -9.89
C TRP A 167 -8.31 -11.06 -9.80
N GLY A 168 -9.18 -11.39 -10.76
CA GLY A 168 -9.98 -12.60 -10.73
C GLY A 168 -11.34 -12.42 -10.04
N PRO A 169 -12.28 -13.35 -10.27
CA PRO A 169 -13.69 -13.18 -9.91
C PRO A 169 -13.89 -12.99 -8.40
N TYR A 170 -13.16 -13.75 -7.58
CA TYR A 170 -13.23 -13.62 -6.12
C TYR A 170 -12.87 -12.22 -5.62
N THR A 171 -11.89 -11.58 -6.26
CA THR A 171 -11.48 -10.22 -5.91
C THR A 171 -12.51 -9.20 -6.35
N ARG A 172 -12.94 -9.28 -7.62
CA ARG A 172 -13.89 -8.33 -8.23
C ARG A 172 -15.23 -8.30 -7.48
N ASN A 173 -15.73 -9.45 -7.04
CA ASN A 173 -17.00 -9.58 -6.34
C ASN A 173 -17.03 -8.86 -4.97
N LYS A 174 -15.90 -8.39 -4.46
CA LYS A 174 -15.82 -7.61 -3.20
C LYS A 174 -16.16 -6.12 -3.40
N PHE A 175 -16.22 -5.64 -4.65
CA PHE A 175 -16.34 -4.22 -4.97
C PHE A 175 -17.61 -3.94 -5.76
N GLY A 176 -18.33 -2.89 -5.38
CA GLY A 176 -19.50 -2.42 -6.13
C GLY A 176 -19.13 -1.45 -7.26
N ARG A 177 -17.99 -0.78 -7.16
CA ARG A 177 -17.42 0.12 -8.19
C ARG A 177 -15.90 -0.01 -8.22
N ALA A 178 -15.26 0.40 -9.31
CA ALA A 178 -13.80 0.40 -9.41
C ALA A 178 -13.25 1.65 -10.09
N VAL A 179 -12.16 2.19 -9.55
CA VAL A 179 -11.27 3.12 -10.24
C VAL A 179 -10.08 2.31 -10.74
N LEU A 180 -9.93 2.19 -12.06
CA LEU A 180 -8.82 1.48 -12.68
C LEU A 180 -7.73 2.47 -13.09
N LEU A 181 -6.62 2.46 -12.33
CA LEU A 181 -5.45 3.29 -12.58
C LEU A 181 -4.43 2.54 -13.44
N ILE A 182 -4.24 2.99 -14.67
CA ILE A 182 -3.33 2.40 -15.63
C ILE A 182 -2.10 3.30 -15.77
N ARG A 183 -0.92 2.71 -15.92
CA ARG A 183 0.32 3.45 -16.16
C ARG A 183 1.13 2.66 -17.17
N SER A 184 1.97 3.35 -17.96
CA SER A 184 2.90 2.71 -18.88
C SER A 184 3.56 1.48 -18.25
N PRO A 185 3.52 0.30 -18.92
CA PRO A 185 4.02 -0.94 -18.34
C PRO A 185 5.50 -0.83 -18.00
N GLY A 186 6.30 -0.18 -18.83
CA GLY A 186 7.75 -0.02 -18.60
C GLY A 186 8.03 0.75 -17.31
N ASP A 187 7.39 1.90 -17.15
CA ASP A 187 7.52 2.75 -15.97
C ASP A 187 7.05 2.03 -14.70
N SER A 188 5.96 1.26 -14.79
CA SER A 188 5.37 0.53 -13.66
C SER A 188 6.22 -0.68 -13.24
N ILE A 189 6.71 -1.46 -14.21
CA ILE A 189 7.60 -2.61 -13.99
C ILE A 189 8.91 -2.16 -13.35
N VAL A 190 9.51 -1.07 -13.82
CA VAL A 190 10.71 -0.49 -13.21
C VAL A 190 10.44 -0.02 -11.78
N ALA A 191 9.30 0.63 -11.54
CA ALA A 191 8.93 1.08 -10.21
C ALA A 191 8.72 -0.09 -9.23
N GLU A 192 8.13 -1.19 -9.70
CA GLU A 192 7.91 -2.41 -8.91
C GLU A 192 9.22 -3.16 -8.65
N PHE A 193 10.09 -3.27 -9.66
CA PHE A 193 11.42 -3.85 -9.49
C PHE A 193 12.23 -3.08 -8.46
N ASN A 194 12.24 -1.74 -8.54
CA ASN A 194 12.90 -0.88 -7.57
C ASN A 194 12.33 -1.06 -6.16
N ARG A 195 11.01 -1.22 -6.03
CA ARG A 195 10.37 -1.47 -4.73
C ARG A 195 10.81 -2.82 -4.12
N ARG A 196 10.89 -3.88 -4.92
CA ARG A 196 11.27 -5.23 -4.43
C ARG A 196 12.77 -5.40 -4.23
N SER A 197 13.58 -4.80 -5.10
CA SER A 197 15.03 -5.04 -5.17
C SER A 197 15.85 -3.91 -4.53
N GLY A 198 15.22 -2.82 -4.08
CA GLY A 198 15.90 -1.61 -3.65
C GLY A 198 16.27 -1.49 -2.16
N GLY A 199 15.91 -2.46 -1.32
CA GLY A 199 16.25 -2.42 0.11
C GLY A 199 15.85 -1.10 0.80
N HIS A 200 16.65 -0.62 1.77
CA HIS A 200 16.39 0.61 2.53
C HIS A 200 16.36 1.90 1.70
N ILE A 201 16.94 1.90 0.49
CA ILE A 201 17.03 3.09 -0.37
C ILE A 201 15.85 3.20 -1.36
N GLY A 202 15.03 2.15 -1.48
CA GLY A 202 13.85 2.14 -2.36
C GLY A 202 14.15 2.12 -3.87
N PHE A 203 15.42 1.96 -4.25
CA PHE A 203 15.89 1.84 -5.64
C PHE A 203 16.85 0.67 -5.78
N ALA A 204 16.65 -0.16 -6.80
CA ALA A 204 17.55 -1.26 -7.09
C ALA A 204 18.87 -0.72 -7.63
N SER A 205 19.99 -1.29 -7.16
CA SER A 205 21.31 -0.96 -7.72
C SER A 205 21.40 -1.40 -9.18
N VAL A 206 22.27 -0.77 -9.96
CA VAL A 206 22.53 -1.15 -11.37
C VAL A 206 22.89 -2.64 -11.48
N ASP A 207 23.65 -3.18 -10.52
CA ASP A 207 23.99 -4.60 -10.44
C ASP A 207 22.74 -5.50 -10.42
N ARG A 208 21.66 -5.12 -9.74
CA ARG A 208 20.43 -5.94 -9.72
C ARG A 208 19.79 -6.08 -11.10
N TYR A 209 20.00 -5.11 -11.99
CA TYR A 209 19.51 -5.17 -13.36
C TYR A 209 20.44 -5.97 -14.28
N THR A 210 21.75 -5.97 -14.03
CA THR A 210 22.76 -6.51 -14.96
C THR A 210 23.33 -7.87 -14.53
N ARG A 211 23.23 -8.24 -13.25
CA ARG A 211 23.80 -9.47 -12.69
C ARG A 211 23.34 -10.72 -13.45
N ALA A 212 24.27 -11.65 -13.66
CA ALA A 212 24.08 -12.88 -14.43
C ALA A 212 23.49 -12.59 -15.83
N ASN A 213 24.09 -11.64 -16.56
CA ASN A 213 23.62 -11.15 -17.86
C ASN A 213 22.13 -10.78 -17.85
N GLY A 214 21.72 -10.09 -16.79
CA GLY A 214 20.35 -9.63 -16.58
C GLY A 214 19.30 -10.73 -16.52
N LYS A 215 19.67 -12.00 -16.26
CA LYS A 215 18.71 -13.13 -16.25
C LYS A 215 17.52 -12.87 -15.32
N TYR A 216 17.78 -12.38 -14.11
CA TYR A 216 16.73 -12.08 -13.13
C TYR A 216 15.81 -10.95 -13.60
N TRP A 217 16.40 -9.87 -14.13
CA TRP A 217 15.64 -8.75 -14.66
C TRP A 217 14.78 -9.16 -15.86
N ARG A 218 15.31 -9.96 -16.80
CA ARG A 218 14.57 -10.46 -17.95
C ARG A 218 13.38 -11.31 -17.53
N GLN A 219 13.59 -12.27 -16.63
CA GLN A 219 12.49 -13.08 -16.09
C GLN A 219 11.42 -12.21 -15.43
N PHE A 220 11.86 -11.31 -14.55
CA PHE A 220 10.97 -10.37 -13.87
C PHE A 220 10.17 -9.52 -14.86
N PHE A 221 10.81 -9.00 -15.90
CA PHE A 221 10.17 -8.19 -16.93
C PHE A 221 9.03 -8.93 -17.60
N TYR A 222 9.27 -10.14 -18.14
CA TYR A 222 8.25 -10.89 -18.87
C TYR A 222 7.10 -11.31 -17.94
N ASP A 223 7.41 -11.81 -16.73
CA ASP A 223 6.40 -12.17 -15.74
C ASP A 223 5.52 -10.96 -15.37
N LYS A 224 6.14 -9.78 -15.23
CA LYS A 224 5.42 -8.56 -14.85
C LYS A 224 4.69 -7.90 -16.00
N LEU A 225 5.15 -8.03 -17.23
CA LEU A 225 4.42 -7.58 -18.40
C LEU A 225 3.14 -8.38 -18.60
N THR A 226 3.22 -9.71 -18.50
CA THR A 226 2.05 -10.59 -18.53
C THR A 226 1.07 -10.25 -17.39
N ALA A 227 1.55 -10.15 -16.15
CA ALA A 227 0.68 -9.81 -15.02
C ALA A 227 0.05 -8.41 -15.14
N TRP A 228 0.77 -7.42 -15.71
CA TRP A 228 0.23 -6.09 -15.99
C TRP A 228 -0.93 -6.17 -16.98
N ARG A 229 -0.75 -6.91 -18.08
CA ARG A 229 -1.76 -7.11 -19.12
C ARG A 229 -2.98 -7.85 -18.55
N GLU A 230 -2.76 -9.00 -17.93
CA GLU A 230 -3.84 -9.87 -17.41
C GLU A 230 -4.69 -9.15 -16.37
N MET A 231 -4.07 -8.50 -15.39
CA MET A 231 -4.82 -7.74 -14.37
C MET A 231 -5.62 -6.61 -15.01
N THR A 232 -5.02 -5.86 -15.93
CA THR A 232 -5.70 -4.73 -16.57
C THR A 232 -6.90 -5.20 -17.38
N LEU A 233 -6.72 -6.21 -18.24
CA LEU A 233 -7.79 -6.74 -19.09
C LEU A 233 -8.87 -7.47 -18.28
N ASP A 234 -8.50 -8.15 -17.20
CA ASP A 234 -9.46 -8.82 -16.33
C ASP A 234 -10.41 -7.84 -15.66
N TRP A 235 -9.89 -6.72 -15.14
CA TRP A 235 -10.73 -5.67 -14.58
C TRP A 235 -11.51 -4.90 -15.64
N LEU A 236 -10.89 -4.67 -16.80
CA LEU A 236 -11.51 -3.93 -17.90
C LEU A 236 -12.75 -4.65 -18.47
N HIS A 237 -12.68 -5.96 -18.67
CA HIS A 237 -13.73 -6.73 -19.34
C HIS A 237 -14.66 -7.50 -18.39
N ASN A 238 -14.16 -7.90 -17.22
CA ASN A 238 -14.88 -8.85 -16.37
C ASN A 238 -15.40 -8.23 -15.06
N PHE A 239 -15.23 -6.93 -14.84
CA PHE A 239 -15.82 -6.25 -13.69
C PHE A 239 -17.29 -5.92 -13.97
N PRO A 240 -18.25 -6.44 -13.18
CA PRO A 240 -19.67 -6.26 -13.48
C PRO A 240 -20.22 -4.89 -13.06
N GLY A 241 -19.49 -4.14 -12.23
CA GLY A 241 -19.91 -2.84 -11.72
C GLY A 241 -19.38 -1.66 -12.56
N PRO A 242 -19.80 -0.43 -12.23
CA PRO A 242 -19.26 0.77 -12.86
C PRO A 242 -17.75 0.89 -12.66
N ILE A 243 -17.02 1.19 -13.74
CA ILE A 243 -15.57 1.36 -13.73
C ILE A 243 -15.19 2.74 -14.26
N HIS A 244 -14.32 3.45 -13.52
CA HIS A 244 -13.73 4.71 -13.95
C HIS A 244 -12.26 4.49 -14.29
N ILE A 245 -11.93 4.63 -15.57
CA ILE A 245 -10.58 4.36 -16.08
C ILE A 245 -9.80 5.67 -16.14
N ILE A 246 -8.60 5.66 -15.59
CA ILE A 246 -7.68 6.80 -15.66
C ILE A 246 -6.26 6.31 -15.96
N THR A 247 -5.46 7.16 -16.59
CA THR A 247 -4.03 6.93 -16.75
C THR A 247 -3.23 7.74 -15.72
N TYR A 248 -2.08 7.21 -15.29
CA TYR A 248 -1.13 7.95 -14.46
C TYR A 248 -0.59 9.16 -15.21
N GLU A 249 -0.39 9.01 -16.51
CA GLU A 249 0.05 10.07 -17.41
C GLU A 249 -0.93 11.25 -17.38
N ASP A 250 -2.24 11.01 -17.45
CA ASP A 250 -3.28 12.04 -17.31
C ASP A 250 -3.37 12.61 -15.89
N LEU A 251 -3.18 11.77 -14.87
CA LEU A 251 -3.12 12.22 -13.48
C LEU A 251 -1.93 13.19 -13.24
N VAL A 252 -0.83 13.02 -13.99
CA VAL A 252 0.33 13.90 -13.93
C VAL A 252 0.14 15.16 -14.78
N SER A 253 -0.34 15.02 -16.01
CA SER A 253 -0.43 16.12 -16.98
C SER A 253 -1.62 17.04 -16.72
N ASN A 254 -2.74 16.48 -16.27
CA ASN A 254 -4.01 17.20 -16.05
C ASN A 254 -4.61 16.88 -14.66
N LEU A 255 -3.79 17.05 -13.62
CA LEU A 255 -4.15 16.68 -12.25
C LEU A 255 -5.51 17.21 -11.78
N PRO A 256 -5.86 18.51 -11.89
CA PRO A 256 -7.11 19.01 -11.32
C PRO A 256 -8.34 18.35 -11.95
N HIS A 257 -8.36 18.20 -13.28
CA HIS A 257 -9.47 17.61 -14.01
C HIS A 257 -9.59 16.12 -13.74
N THR A 258 -8.48 15.38 -13.82
CA THR A 258 -8.46 13.94 -13.55
C THR A 258 -8.83 13.62 -12.10
N LEU A 259 -8.36 14.43 -11.14
CA LEU A 259 -8.75 14.25 -9.74
C LEU A 259 -10.25 14.55 -9.53
N LEU A 260 -10.78 15.61 -10.14
CA LEU A 260 -12.20 15.95 -10.04
C LEU A 260 -13.09 14.87 -10.65
N SER A 261 -12.71 14.28 -11.79
CA SER A 261 -13.49 13.20 -12.41
C SER A 261 -13.57 11.95 -11.51
N ILE A 262 -12.47 11.61 -10.84
CA ILE A 262 -12.46 10.52 -9.84
C ILE A 262 -13.38 10.88 -8.66
N LEU A 263 -13.27 12.10 -8.13
CA LEU A 263 -14.07 12.55 -6.98
C LEU A 263 -15.58 12.51 -7.27
N HIS A 264 -15.97 12.89 -8.49
CA HIS A 264 -17.34 12.75 -8.96
C HIS A 264 -17.78 11.29 -9.03
N PHE A 265 -16.98 10.42 -9.67
CA PHE A 265 -17.28 8.99 -9.79
C PHE A 265 -17.41 8.28 -8.44
N ILE A 266 -16.53 8.61 -7.48
CA ILE A 266 -16.58 8.03 -6.14
C ILE A 266 -17.62 8.71 -5.26
N GLU A 267 -18.34 9.73 -5.72
CA GLU A 267 -19.38 10.46 -4.96
C GLU A 267 -18.87 11.08 -3.67
N LEU A 268 -17.73 11.79 -3.72
CA LEU A 268 -17.24 12.61 -2.62
C LEU A 268 -17.22 14.09 -3.04
N PRO A 269 -18.17 14.91 -2.55
CA PRO A 269 -18.21 16.32 -2.88
C PRO A 269 -17.01 17.04 -2.28
N VAL A 270 -16.40 17.91 -3.07
CA VAL A 270 -15.31 18.79 -2.65
C VAL A 270 -15.56 20.20 -3.16
N THR A 271 -15.08 21.20 -2.43
CA THR A 271 -15.12 22.58 -2.91
C THR A 271 -13.96 22.84 -3.87
N GLN A 272 -14.05 23.92 -4.65
CA GLN A 272 -12.92 24.38 -5.46
C GLN A 272 -11.68 24.70 -4.59
N ALA A 273 -11.88 25.19 -3.37
CA ALA A 273 -10.80 25.47 -2.43
C ALA A 273 -10.08 24.19 -1.99
N ASP A 274 -10.82 23.10 -1.74
CA ASP A 274 -10.26 21.79 -1.41
C ASP A 274 -9.40 21.25 -2.55
N LEU A 275 -9.94 21.27 -3.77
CA LEU A 275 -9.23 20.82 -4.97
C LEU A 275 -7.96 21.64 -5.19
N ASN A 276 -8.04 22.97 -5.09
CA ASN A 276 -6.89 23.86 -5.21
C ASN A 276 -5.82 23.58 -4.14
N CYS A 277 -6.24 23.29 -2.90
CA CYS A 277 -5.31 22.92 -1.84
C CYS A 277 -4.60 21.60 -2.15
N ALA A 278 -5.33 20.56 -2.58
CA ALA A 278 -4.77 19.26 -2.93
C ALA A 278 -3.77 19.38 -4.10
N VAL A 279 -4.12 20.14 -5.14
CA VAL A 279 -3.24 20.40 -6.30
C VAL A 279 -1.97 21.16 -5.90
N ARG A 280 -2.09 22.15 -5.01
CA ARG A 280 -0.93 22.89 -4.46
C ARG A 280 -0.01 21.99 -3.65
N ARG A 281 -0.56 21.00 -2.95
CA ARG A 281 0.19 20.03 -2.12
C ARG A 281 0.49 18.72 -2.83
N ARG A 282 0.34 18.64 -4.15
CA ARG A 282 0.37 17.39 -4.92
C ARG A 282 1.62 16.53 -4.72
N GLU A 283 2.80 17.10 -4.48
CA GLU A 283 4.03 16.31 -4.35
C GLU A 283 3.98 15.38 -3.13
N GLY A 284 3.69 15.95 -1.95
CA GLY A 284 3.83 15.27 -0.67
C GLY A 284 5.19 14.57 -0.52
N ILE A 285 5.22 13.47 0.24
CA ILE A 285 6.34 12.53 0.30
C ILE A 285 6.14 11.29 -0.59
N PHE A 286 4.99 11.20 -1.25
CA PHE A 286 4.56 9.98 -1.96
C PHE A 286 4.77 10.06 -3.47
N ARG A 287 4.88 11.26 -4.04
CA ARG A 287 5.27 11.42 -5.44
C ARG A 287 6.77 11.19 -5.58
N ARG A 288 7.16 10.05 -6.16
CA ARG A 288 8.57 9.74 -6.45
C ARG A 288 9.05 10.61 -7.61
N ARG A 289 10.05 11.46 -7.37
CA ARG A 289 10.76 12.16 -8.44
C ARG A 289 11.54 11.15 -9.29
N LYS A 290 11.42 11.23 -10.63
CA LYS A 290 12.25 10.44 -11.53
C LYS A 290 13.71 10.86 -11.32
N ARG A 291 14.56 9.95 -10.81
CA ARG A 291 16.00 10.15 -10.83
C ARG A 291 16.50 9.95 -12.26
N LYS A 292 17.28 10.90 -12.79
CA LYS A 292 17.98 10.73 -14.07
C LYS A 292 19.05 9.65 -13.89
N THR A 293 18.70 8.40 -14.17
CA THR A 293 19.65 7.28 -14.19
C THR A 293 20.17 7.08 -15.60
N LYS A 294 21.48 6.87 -15.78
CA LYS A 294 22.05 6.47 -17.08
C LYS A 294 21.68 5.03 -17.48
N LEU A 295 21.12 4.26 -16.55
CA LEU A 295 20.67 2.89 -16.79
C LEU A 295 19.57 2.87 -17.85
N GLN A 296 19.79 2.09 -18.91
CA GLN A 296 18.77 1.71 -19.89
C GLN A 296 18.30 0.28 -19.52
N PRO A 297 17.20 0.14 -18.75
CA PRO A 297 16.80 -1.17 -18.24
C PRO A 297 16.23 -2.08 -19.34
N PHE A 298 15.78 -1.54 -20.47
CA PHE A 298 15.10 -2.31 -21.51
C PHE A 298 15.98 -2.53 -22.74
N THR A 299 16.01 -3.78 -23.22
CA THR A 299 16.55 -4.10 -24.55
C THR A 299 15.61 -3.58 -25.65
N LYS A 300 16.04 -3.65 -26.92
CA LYS A 300 15.19 -3.25 -28.05
C LYS A 300 13.93 -4.11 -28.13
N GLU A 301 14.07 -5.41 -27.91
CA GLU A 301 12.98 -6.39 -27.92
C GLU A 301 11.98 -6.11 -26.80
N MET A 302 12.46 -5.81 -25.58
CA MET A 302 11.59 -5.41 -24.47
C MET A 302 10.79 -4.16 -24.79
N LYS A 303 11.41 -3.16 -25.43
CA LYS A 303 10.70 -1.92 -25.82
C LYS A 303 9.57 -2.20 -26.82
N VAL A 304 9.82 -3.06 -27.81
CA VAL A 304 8.78 -3.49 -28.78
C VAL A 304 7.62 -4.18 -28.05
N GLN A 305 7.91 -5.07 -27.10
CA GLN A 305 6.86 -5.76 -26.33
C GLN A 305 6.07 -4.80 -25.43
N LEU A 306 6.73 -3.84 -24.78
CA LEU A 306 6.07 -2.81 -23.97
C LEU A 306 5.11 -1.96 -24.82
N GLU A 307 5.57 -1.54 -26.00
CA GLU A 307 4.76 -0.73 -26.93
C GLU A 307 3.58 -1.53 -27.48
N TYR A 308 3.79 -2.78 -27.86
CA TYR A 308 2.74 -3.67 -28.33
C TYR A 308 1.64 -3.85 -27.28
N GLU A 309 2.00 -4.24 -26.05
CA GLU A 309 1.03 -4.47 -24.98
C GLU A 309 0.31 -3.19 -24.54
N TRP A 310 1.04 -2.06 -24.51
CA TRP A 310 0.43 -0.76 -24.25
C TRP A 310 -0.62 -0.41 -25.29
N ASN A 311 -0.27 -0.48 -26.57
CA ASN A 311 -1.19 -0.15 -27.67
C ASN A 311 -2.39 -1.10 -27.70
N ASN A 312 -2.18 -2.39 -27.41
CA ASN A 312 -3.25 -3.39 -27.35
C ASN A 312 -4.27 -3.03 -26.24
N VAL A 313 -3.80 -2.77 -25.02
CA VAL A 313 -4.69 -2.39 -23.91
C VAL A 313 -5.39 -1.05 -24.19
N PHE A 314 -4.69 -0.06 -24.75
CA PHE A 314 -5.28 1.24 -25.08
C PHE A 314 -6.36 1.15 -26.15
N ALA A 315 -6.15 0.33 -27.19
CA ALA A 315 -7.18 0.10 -28.21
C ALA A 315 -8.46 -0.48 -27.59
N GLN A 316 -8.32 -1.41 -26.64
CA GLN A 316 -9.47 -2.01 -25.95
C GLN A 316 -10.18 -1.01 -25.02
N ILE A 317 -9.43 -0.15 -24.32
CA ILE A 317 -10.00 0.93 -23.50
C ILE A 317 -10.83 1.88 -24.38
N ASN A 318 -10.26 2.34 -25.51
CA ASN A 318 -10.96 3.24 -26.42
C ASN A 318 -12.23 2.59 -26.98
N SER A 319 -12.15 1.33 -27.40
CA SER A 319 -13.32 0.59 -27.87
C SER A 319 -14.44 0.51 -26.83
N LEU A 320 -14.11 0.37 -25.54
CA LEU A 320 -15.12 0.34 -24.47
C LEU A 320 -15.70 1.73 -24.17
N ILE A 321 -14.89 2.78 -24.23
CA ILE A 321 -15.35 4.16 -24.06
C ILE A 321 -16.31 4.54 -25.20
N ASP A 322 -15.99 4.15 -26.44
CA ASP A 322 -16.83 4.41 -27.61
C ASP A 322 -18.16 3.67 -27.49
N GLN A 323 -18.15 2.38 -27.14
CA GLN A 323 -19.37 1.58 -26.92
C GLN A 323 -20.28 2.19 -25.84
N ASN A 324 -19.69 2.63 -24.73
CA ASN A 324 -20.44 3.26 -23.64
C ASN A 324 -20.95 4.66 -24.01
N SER A 325 -20.33 5.35 -24.97
CA SER A 325 -20.81 6.65 -25.46
C SER A 325 -21.95 6.48 -26.47
N SER A 326 -21.95 5.39 -27.25
CA SER A 326 -23.01 5.06 -28.21
C SER A 326 -24.27 4.47 -27.57
N SER A 327 -24.22 3.96 -26.33
CA SER A 327 -25.40 3.44 -25.61
C SER A 327 -26.28 4.52 -24.96
N TYR A 328 -25.90 5.80 -25.06
CA TYR A 328 -26.67 6.97 -24.62
C TYR A 328 -27.27 7.80 -25.79
N LEU A 329 -27.20 7.29 -27.02
CA LEU A 329 -27.93 7.76 -28.21
C LEU A 329 -28.98 6.72 -28.59
#